data_AF-A0A6G2PWP8-F1
#
_entry.id   AF-A0A6G2PWP8-F1
#
_cell.length_a   1.000
_cell.length_b   1.000
_cell.length_c   1.000
_cell.angle_alpha   90.00
_cell.angle_beta   90.00
_cell.angle_gamma   90.00
#
_symmetry.space_group_name_H-M   'P 1'
#
loop_
_entity.id
_entity.type
_entity.pdbx_description
1 polymer ?
#
loop_
_entity_poly.entity_id
_entity_poly.type
_entity_poly.pdbx_seq_one_letter_code
_entity_poly.pdbx_strand_id
1 'polypeptide(L)' 'DVDVDSAGVRVSVSDRSTELPVTRTTPPGPSQRHGRGWPIVCHLARDVRVSELPCGGKRITAVVPLA' A
#
# COMPACT_ATOMS: atom_id res chain seq x y z
N ASP A 1 -1.69 -6.27 10.06
CA ASP A 1 -3.08 -6.61 10.43
C ASP A 1 -3.86 -6.90 9.17
N VAL A 2 -4.77 -7.87 9.24
CA VAL A 2 -5.61 -8.29 8.11
C VAL A 2 -7.02 -8.52 8.63
N ASP A 3 -7.98 -7.89 7.96
CA ASP A 3 -9.40 -7.96 8.29
C ASP A 3 -10.22 -8.17 7.02
N VAL A 4 -11.38 -8.81 7.13
CA VAL A 4 -12.24 -9.14 5.99
C VAL A 4 -13.66 -8.70 6.30
N ASP A 5 -14.23 -7.85 5.44
CA ASP A 5 -15.59 -7.35 5.58
C ASP A 5 -16.33 -7.35 4.23
N SER A 6 -17.58 -6.88 4.23
CA SER A 6 -18.41 -6.77 3.01
C SER A 6 -17.78 -5.91 1.90
N ALA A 7 -16.78 -5.11 2.24
CA ALA A 7 -16.09 -4.19 1.36
C ALA A 7 -14.81 -4.81 0.74
N GLY A 8 -14.32 -5.93 1.28
CA GLY A 8 -13.18 -6.70 0.77
C GLY A 8 -12.20 -7.12 1.87
N VAL A 9 -10.94 -7.33 1.48
CA VAL A 9 -9.83 -7.57 2.41
C VAL A 9 -9.15 -6.24 2.72
N ARG A 10 -9.09 -5.89 4.01
CA ARG A 10 -8.31 -4.77 4.52
C ARG A 10 -6.96 -5.28 5.01
N VAL A 11 -5.87 -4.76 4.45
CA VAL A 11 -4.51 -5.06 4.89
C VAL A 11 -3.87 -3.79 5.44
N SER A 12 -3.42 -3.84 6.68
CA SER A 12 -2.70 -2.75 7.33
C SER A 12 -1.28 -3.17 7.72
N VAL A 13 -0.27 -2.44 7.23
CA VAL A 13 1.14 -2.67 7.54
C VAL A 13 1.68 -1.44 8.25
N SER A 14 2.31 -1.65 9.40
CA SER A 14 3.05 -0.60 10.11
C SER A 14 4.54 -0.87 10.01
N ASP A 15 5.29 0.18 9.74
CA ASP A 15 6.74 0.14 9.77
C ASP A 15 7.28 1.42 10.43
N ARG A 16 8.57 1.39 10.83
CA ARG A 16 9.21 2.51 11.53
C ARG A 16 9.72 3.61 10.59
N SER A 17 9.66 3.42 9.28
CA SER A 17 10.06 4.42 8.30
C SER A 17 8.95 5.45 8.11
N THR A 18 9.33 6.73 8.13
CA THR A 18 8.47 7.87 7.79
C THR A 18 8.43 8.12 6.27
N GLU A 19 9.23 7.40 5.47
CA GLU A 19 9.22 7.54 4.02
C GLU A 19 7.88 7.10 3.44
N LEU A 20 7.23 8.01 2.72
CA LEU A 20 5.94 7.75 2.08
C LEU A 20 6.12 6.93 0.79
N PRO A 21 5.17 6.06 0.45
CA PRO A 21 5.19 5.37 -0.83
C PRO A 21 5.18 6.35 -2.01
N VAL A 22 6.07 6.12 -2.98
CA VAL A 22 6.18 6.98 -4.16
C VAL A 22 5.42 6.40 -5.33
N THR A 23 4.36 7.06 -5.76
CA THR A 23 3.68 6.75 -7.01
C THR A 23 4.49 7.30 -8.17
N ARG A 24 5.10 6.40 -8.96
CA ARG A 24 5.82 6.77 -10.18
C ARG A 24 4.82 6.94 -11.31
N THR A 25 4.94 8.02 -12.07
CA THR A 25 4.12 8.27 -13.27
C THR A 25 4.45 7.31 -14.41
N THR A 26 5.68 6.79 -14.45
CA THR A 26 6.13 5.84 -15.47
C THR A 26 6.33 4.46 -14.84
N PRO A 27 5.75 3.39 -15.43
CA PRO A 27 5.96 2.03 -14.95
C PRO A 27 7.45 1.65 -14.96
N PRO A 28 7.91 0.80 -14.02
CA PRO A 28 9.29 0.32 -14.02
C PRO A 28 9.61 -0.42 -15.31
N GLY A 29 10.71 -0.02 -15.96
CA GLY A 29 11.15 -0.61 -17.23
C GLY A 29 11.43 -2.12 -17.10
N PRO A 30 11.56 -2.86 -18.22
CA PRO A 30 11.70 -4.32 -18.22
C PRO A 30 12.90 -4.83 -17.41
N SER A 31 13.99 -4.06 -17.37
CA SER A 31 15.22 -4.38 -16.65
C SER A 31 15.20 -4.01 -15.16
N GLN A 32 14.18 -3.25 -14.71
CA GLN A 32 14.10 -2.81 -13.32
C GLN A 32 13.51 -3.92 -12.44
N ARG A 33 14.35 -4.45 -11.53
CA ARG A 33 14.01 -5.58 -10.65
C ARG A 33 13.20 -5.20 -9.41
N HIS A 34 13.16 -3.93 -9.02
CA HIS A 34 12.48 -3.43 -7.82
C HIS A 34 11.46 -2.33 -8.15
N GLY A 35 10.66 -1.91 -7.16
CA GLY A 35 9.73 -0.78 -7.32
C GLY A 35 8.39 -1.12 -7.97
N ARG A 36 8.05 -2.41 -8.08
CA ARG A 36 6.73 -2.86 -8.59
C ARG A 36 5.68 -3.02 -7.50
N GLY A 37 6.09 -3.19 -6.24
CA GLY A 37 5.18 -3.46 -5.13
C GLY A 37 4.12 -2.37 -4.95
N TRP A 38 4.54 -1.11 -4.88
CA TRP A 38 3.60 0.00 -4.71
C TRP A 38 2.63 0.18 -5.89
N PRO A 39 3.07 0.17 -7.17
CA PRO A 39 2.16 0.15 -8.30
C PRO A 39 1.10 -0.98 -8.26
N ILE A 40 1.49 -2.18 -7.81
CA ILE A 40 0.54 -3.31 -7.66
C ILE A 40 -0.51 -2.99 -6.60
N VAL A 41 -0.10 -2.43 -5.45
CA VAL A 41 -1.04 -2.00 -4.40
C VAL A 41 -2.02 -0.96 -4.93
N CYS A 42 -1.53 0.08 -5.63
CA CYS A 42 -2.38 1.11 -6.21
C CYS A 42 -3.36 0.58 -7.26
N HIS A 43 -2.99 -0.50 -7.96
CA HIS A 43 -3.84 -1.10 -8.99
C HIS A 43 -4.92 -2.01 -8.40
N LEU A 44 -4.57 -2.82 -7.39
CA LEU A 44 -5.48 -3.81 -6.81
C LEU A 44 -6.41 -3.20 -5.75
N ALA A 45 -5.94 -2.20 -5.02
CA ALA A 45 -6.72 -1.60 -3.95
C ALA A 45 -7.71 -0.58 -4.51
N ARG A 46 -8.94 -0.62 -4.00
CA ARG A 46 -9.94 0.43 -4.27
C ARG A 46 -9.75 1.67 -3.39
N ASP A 47 -9.14 1.49 -2.22
CA ASP A 47 -8.83 2.55 -1.26
C ASP A 47 -7.48 2.27 -0.61
N VAL A 48 -6.64 3.30 -0.50
CA VAL A 48 -5.35 3.24 0.16
C VAL A 48 -5.19 4.47 1.04
N ARG A 49 -4.86 4.27 2.31
CA ARG A 49 -4.60 5.32 3.29
C ARG A 49 -3.22 5.15 3.89
N VAL A 50 -2.49 6.26 4.01
CA VAL A 50 -1.23 6.32 4.73
C VAL A 50 -1.39 7.28 5.89
N SER A 51 -1.12 6.81 7.10
CA SER A 51 -1.21 7.60 8.32
C SER A 51 0.09 7.51 9.10
N GLU A 52 0.56 8.64 9.61
CA GLU A 52 1.68 8.67 10.56
C GLU A 52 1.30 8.00 11.88
N LEU A 53 2.28 7.44 12.58
CA LEU A 53 2.08 6.82 13.89
C LEU A 53 2.56 7.76 15.02
N PRO A 54 1.91 7.76 16.20
CA PRO A 54 2.24 8.69 17.30
C PRO A 54 3.70 8.66 17.77
N CYS A 55 4.38 7.52 17.63
CA CYS A 55 5.77 7.33 18.05
C CYS A 55 6.75 7.33 16.86
N GLY A 56 6.34 7.86 15.71
CA GLY A 56 7.08 7.81 14.46
C GLY A 56 6.80 6.56 13.63
N GLY A 57 7.19 6.61 12.36
CA GLY A 57 6.84 5.62 11.34
C GLY A 57 5.47 5.88 10.72
N LYS A 58 4.98 4.92 9.94
CA LYS A 58 3.72 5.02 9.22
C LYS A 58 2.93 3.72 9.29
N ARG A 59 1.63 3.82 9.02
CA ARG A 59 0.75 2.71 8.70
C ARG A 59 0.16 2.92 7.32
N ILE A 60 0.31 1.92 6.46
CA ILE A 60 -0.35 1.84 5.15
C ILE A 60 -1.53 0.88 5.30
N THR A 61 -2.72 1.32 4.91
CA THR A 61 -3.94 0.50 4.88
C THR A 61 -4.46 0.45 3.45
N ALA A 62 -4.63 -0.76 2.90
CA ALA A 62 -5.18 -0.98 1.58
C ALA A 62 -6.45 -1.86 1.68
N VAL A 63 -7.50 -1.49 0.95
CA VAL A 63 -8.71 -2.30 0.81
C VAL A 63 -8.75 -2.89 -0.59
N VAL A 64 -8.68 -4.22 -0.68
CA VAL A 64 -8.72 -4.99 -1.94
C VAL A 64 -10.09 -5.67 -2.06
N PRO A 65 -10.89 -5.38 -3.10
CA PRO A 65 -12.17 -6.05 -3.33
C PRO A 65 -12.01 -7.57 -3.52
N LEU A 66 -13.01 -8.34 -3.11
CA LEU A 66 -13.05 -9.82 -3.26
C LEU A 66 -13.99 -10.30 -4.38
N ALA A 67 -14.33 -9.41 -5.32
CA ALA A 67 -15.28 -9.68 -6.40
C ALA A 67 -14.95 -10.97 -7.19
#